data_AF-A0A5Q4FNR9-F1
#
_entry.id   AF-A0A5Q4FNR9-F1
#
_cell.length_a   1.000
_cell.length_b   1.000
_cell.length_c   1.000
_cell.angle_alpha   90.00
_cell.angle_beta   90.00
_cell.angle_gamma   90.00
#
_symmetry.space_group_name_H-M   'P 1'
#
loop_
_entity.id
_entity.type
_entity.pdbx_description
1 polymer ?
#
loop_
_entity_poly.entity_id
_entity_poly.type
_entity_poly.pdbx_seq_one_letter_code
_entity_poly.pdbx_strand_id
1 'polypeptide(L)' 'EDIRTADEVMLTGTITDIQPVISIDGHKIGAGHPGPVTRLLQKGLRHRMDTE' A
#
# COMPACT_ATOMS: atom_id res chain seq x y z
N GLU A 1 12.49 1.25 13.60
CA GLU A 1 12.85 2.58 13.06
C GLU A 1 12.45 2.72 11.58
N ASP A 2 13.06 2.00 10.63
CA ASP A 2 12.88 2.25 9.18
C ASP A 2 11.43 2.30 8.66
N ILE A 3 10.55 1.43 9.18
CA ILE A 3 9.13 1.39 8.77
C ILE A 3 8.38 2.64 9.26
N ARG A 4 8.74 3.18 10.43
CA ARG A 4 8.05 4.34 11.03
C ARG A 4 8.42 5.65 10.34
N THR A 5 9.54 5.68 9.62
CA THR A 5 9.99 6.83 8.82
C THR A 5 9.70 6.66 7.32
N ALA A 6 9.02 5.60 6.92
CA ALA A 6 8.68 5.36 5.52
C ALA A 6 7.58 6.31 5.04
N ASP A 7 7.69 6.76 3.78
CA ASP A 7 6.65 7.55 3.12
C ASP A 7 5.40 6.71 2.81
N GLU A 8 5.60 5.43 2.49
CA GLU A 8 4.55 4.47 2.18
C GLU A 8 4.88 3.08 2.72
N VAL A 9 3.87 2.37 3.22
CA VAL A 9 3.96 0.95 3.59
C VAL A 9 2.73 0.23 3.00
N MET A 10 2.93 -0.97 2.46
CA MET A 10 1.86 -1.80 1.92
C MET A 10 2.12 -3.28 2.21
N LEU A 11 1.06 -4.07 2.28
CA LEU A 11 1.11 -5.52 2.37
C LEU A 11 0.65 -6.12 1.05
N THR A 12 1.30 -7.20 0.64
CA THR A 12 0.91 -7.96 -0.54
C THR A 12 0.48 -9.37 -0.16
N GLY A 13 -0.58 -9.91 -0.75
CA GLY A 13 -1.00 -11.29 -0.52
C GLY A 13 -1.96 -11.78 -1.58
N THR A 14 -2.09 -13.10 -1.74
CA THR A 14 -2.96 -13.72 -2.76
C THR A 14 -4.43 -13.30 -2.63
N ILE A 15 -4.89 -13.05 -1.40
CA ILE A 15 -6.29 -12.64 -1.12
C ILE A 15 -6.39 -11.13 -0.93
N THR A 16 -5.36 -10.52 -0.32
CA THR A 16 -5.36 -9.11 0.07
C THR A 16 -4.91 -8.17 -1.06
N ASP A 17 -4.46 -8.72 -2.18
CA ASP A 17 -3.83 -8.03 -3.30
C ASP A 17 -2.72 -7.08 -2.81
N ILE A 18 -2.91 -5.77 -2.97
CA ILE A 18 -2.03 -4.71 -2.47
C ILE A 18 -2.84 -3.85 -1.50
N GLN A 19 -2.55 -4.01 -0.20
CA GLN A 19 -3.25 -3.31 0.88
C GLN A 19 -2.36 -2.22 1.49
N PRO A 20 -2.75 -0.93 1.43
CA PRO A 20 -2.00 0.16 2.05
C PRO A 20 -2.04 0.07 3.58
N VAL A 21 -0.92 0.36 4.22
CA VAL A 21 -0.81 0.49 5.68
C VAL A 21 -0.57 1.96 6.01
N ILE A 22 -1.59 2.61 6.57
CA ILE A 22 -1.57 4.06 6.88
C ILE A 22 -1.17 4.36 8.33
N SER A 23 -1.14 3.34 9.19
CA SER A 23 -0.79 3.46 10.60
C SER A 23 -0.28 2.15 11.16
N ILE A 24 0.73 2.22 12.04
CA ILE A 24 1.30 1.08 12.77
C ILE A 24 1.45 1.50 14.23
N ASP A 25 0.85 0.73 15.14
CA ASP A 25 0.86 1.02 16.60
C ASP A 25 0.44 2.46 16.93
N GLY A 26 -0.57 2.98 16.24
CA GLY A 26 -1.06 4.35 16.41
C GLY A 26 -0.17 5.44 15.78
N HIS A 27 0.98 5.10 15.20
CA HIS A 27 1.80 6.03 14.42
C HIS A 27 1.36 6.04 12.96
N LYS A 28 1.03 7.23 12.45
CA LYS A 28 0.74 7.42 11.03
C LYS A 28 1.99 7.16 10.18
N ILE A 29 1.79 6.48 9.07
CA ILE A 29 2.79 6.30 8.01
C ILE A 29 2.58 7.40 6.96
N GLY A 30 3.64 8.13 6.62
CA GLY A 30 3.57 9.29 5.71
C GLY A 30 2.44 10.26 6.09
N ALA A 31 1.58 10.58 5.11
CA ALA A 31 0.44 11.48 5.29
C ALA A 31 -0.82 10.79 5.89
N GLY A 32 -0.77 9.49 6.22
CA GLY A 32 -1.91 8.75 6.74
C GLY A 32 -2.98 8.40 5.70
N HIS A 33 -2.61 8.39 4.41
CA HIS A 33 -3.45 7.92 3.31
C HIS A 33 -2.59 7.13 2.31
N PRO A 34 -3.18 6.24 1.48
CA PRO A 34 -2.42 5.51 0.47
C PRO A 34 -1.67 6.48 -0.46
N GLY A 35 -0.36 6.29 -0.56
CA GLY A 35 0.51 7.15 -1.36
C GLY A 35 0.47 6.85 -2.86
N PRO A 36 1.16 7.66 -3.67
CA PRO A 36 1.14 7.54 -5.12
C PRO A 36 1.66 6.17 -5.63
N VAL A 37 2.69 5.60 -5.00
CA VAL A 37 3.26 4.32 -5.47
C VAL A 37 2.30 3.17 -5.20
N THR A 38 1.75 3.11 -3.99
CA THR A 38 0.76 2.10 -3.61
C THR A 38 -0.46 2.14 -4.55
N ARG A 39 -0.96 3.34 -4.87
CA ARG A 39 -2.09 3.51 -5.81
C ARG A 39 -1.76 3.09 -7.24
N LEU A 40 -0.54 3.39 -7.70
CA LEU A 40 -0.07 2.99 -9.02
C LEU A 40 -0.06 1.47 -9.13
N LEU A 41 0.48 0.77 -8.13
CA LEU A 41 0.55 -0.68 -8.12
C LEU A 41 -0.83 -1.32 -8.00
N GLN A 42 -1.72 -0.80 -7.15
CA GLN A 42 -3.12 -1.25 -7.07
C GLN A 42 -3.83 -1.16 -8.43
N LYS A 43 -3.65 -0.03 -9.15
CA LYS A 43 -4.22 0.14 -10.49
C LYS A 43 -3.62 -0.85 -11.49
N GLY A 44 -2.30 -1.04 -11.45
CA GLY A 44 -1.59 -1.97 -12.33
C GLY A 44 -2.03 -3.41 -12.12
N LEU A 45 -2.16 -3.85 -10.87
CA LEU A 45 -2.61 -5.21 -10.55
C LEU A 45 -4.06 -5.43 -10.98
N ARG A 46 -4.97 -4.49 -10.67
CA ARG A 46 -6.36 -4.59 -11.13
C ARG A 46 -6.46 -4.66 -12.65
N HIS A 47 -5.70 -3.83 -13.36
CA HIS A 47 -5.69 -3.88 -14.83
C HIS A 47 -5.27 -5.26 -15.35
N ARG A 48 -4.26 -5.89 -14.73
CA ARG A 48 -3.82 -7.25 -15.11
C ARG A 48 -4.88 -8.31 -14.84
N MET A 49 -5.56 -8.23 -13.70
CA MET A 49 -6.64 -9.17 -13.36
C MET A 49 -7.86 -9.03 -14.27
N ASP A 50 -8.14 -7.82 -14.76
CA ASP A 50 -9.23 -7.56 -15.71
C ASP A 50 -8.90 -8.01 -17.15
N THR A 51 -7.62 -8.28 -17.46
CA THR A 51 -7.16 -8.69 -18.81
C THR A 51 -6.86 -10.18 -18.95
N GLU A 52 -7.06 -10.96 -17.88
CA GLU A 52 -7.02 -12.43 -17.86
C GLU A 52 -8.43 -13.01 -17.96
#